data_AF-A0A2A5HKG7-F1
#
_entry.id   AF-A0A2A5HKG7-F1
#
_cell.length_a   1.000
_cell.length_b   1.000
_cell.length_c   1.000
_cell.angle_alpha   90.00
_cell.angle_beta   90.00
_cell.angle_gamma   90.00
#
_symmetry.space_group_name_H-M   'P 1'
#
loop_
_entity.id
_entity.type
_entity.pdbx_description
1 polymer ?
#
loop_
_entity_poly.entity_id
_entity_poly.type
_entity_poly.pdbx_seq_one_letter_code
_entity_poly.pdbx_strand_id
1 'polypeptide(L)'
;MDFDDWEEMKCRETIKNQTLDGMGESLTPEYLAGLDALFYFARYLDFSEGYKVMYNSKLHDVVSSSSGREEIARDFLHIFSKSNLIDNLLKSLYFLNAINLAETIVKLYDLEDVFDFLSDARNKRDFVKTEICGFGVATSALPPILSHPHT
;
A
#
# COMPACT_ATOMS: atom_id res chain seq x y z
N MET A 1 24.66 18.76 -17.67
CA MET A 1 23.76 17.65 -17.99
C MET A 1 24.58 16.78 -18.88
N ASP A 2 25.13 15.72 -18.30
CA ASP A 2 26.11 14.89 -18.96
C ASP A 2 25.40 13.87 -19.85
N PHE A 3 26.13 13.28 -20.79
CA PHE A 3 25.55 12.32 -21.74
C PHE A 3 24.84 11.14 -21.03
N ASP A 4 25.37 10.71 -19.89
CA ASP A 4 24.82 9.63 -19.06
C ASP A 4 23.47 10.02 -18.41
N ASP A 5 23.30 11.26 -17.97
CA ASP A 5 22.02 11.75 -17.41
C ASP A 5 20.90 11.69 -18.44
N TRP A 6 21.24 11.97 -19.71
CA TRP A 6 20.28 12.02 -20.80
C TRP A 6 19.82 10.62 -21.22
N GLU A 7 20.73 9.65 -21.26
CA GLU A 7 20.38 8.25 -21.53
C GLU A 7 19.56 7.63 -20.39
N GLU A 8 19.89 7.94 -19.12
CA GLU A 8 19.07 7.51 -17.98
C GLU A 8 17.64 8.10 -18.04
N MET A 9 17.52 9.37 -18.44
CA MET A 9 16.22 10.02 -18.61
C MET A 9 15.37 9.33 -19.70
N LYS A 10 15.97 8.97 -20.84
CA LYS A 10 15.27 8.22 -21.89
C LYS A 10 14.84 6.83 -21.44
N CYS A 11 15.71 6.09 -20.76
CA CYS A 11 15.37 4.77 -20.22
C CYS A 11 14.16 4.84 -19.29
N ARG A 12 14.13 5.84 -18.39
CA ARG A 12 12.98 6.08 -17.50
C ARG A 12 11.70 6.35 -18.29
N GLU A 13 11.77 7.17 -19.33
CA GLU A 13 10.62 7.47 -20.18
C GLU A 13 10.13 6.25 -20.97
N THR A 14 11.06 5.44 -21.50
CA THR A 14 10.74 4.18 -22.17
C THR A 14 10.02 3.21 -21.24
N ILE A 15 10.51 3.04 -20.00
CA ILE A 15 9.88 2.17 -19.00
C ILE A 15 8.47 2.65 -18.67
N LYS A 16 8.26 3.96 -18.49
CA LYS A 16 6.92 4.53 -18.23
C LYS A 16 5.94 4.22 -19.35
N ASN A 17 6.36 4.44 -20.60
CA ASN A 17 5.51 4.18 -21.77
C ASN A 17 5.19 2.69 -21.90
N GLN A 18 6.20 1.81 -21.79
CA GLN A 18 5.98 0.36 -21.81
C GLN A 18 5.05 -0.12 -20.68
N THR A 19 5.16 0.49 -19.50
CA THR A 19 4.28 0.17 -18.37
C THR A 19 2.83 0.58 -18.67
N LEU A 20 2.61 1.80 -19.18
CA LEU A 20 1.27 2.25 -19.55
C LEU A 20 0.66 1.39 -20.67
N ASP A 21 1.46 1.04 -21.68
CA ASP A 21 1.03 0.17 -22.77
C ASP A 21 0.64 -1.22 -22.25
N GLY A 22 1.46 -1.79 -21.35
CA GLY A 22 1.20 -3.08 -20.72
C GLY A 22 -0.04 -3.09 -19.82
N MET A 23 -0.36 -1.95 -19.21
CA MET A 23 -1.59 -1.78 -18.42
C MET A 23 -2.84 -1.77 -19.30
N GLY A 24 -2.77 -1.26 -20.53
CA GLY A 24 -3.86 -1.32 -21.51
C GLY A 24 -5.19 -0.81 -20.96
N GLU A 25 -6.24 -1.64 -21.05
CA GLU A 25 -7.59 -1.36 -20.53
C GLU A 25 -7.74 -1.60 -19.02
N SER A 26 -6.76 -2.24 -18.37
CA SER A 26 -6.79 -2.47 -16.92
C SER A 26 -6.55 -1.20 -16.12
N LEU A 27 -6.05 -0.13 -16.75
CA LEU A 27 -5.88 1.16 -16.12
C LEU A 27 -7.22 1.91 -16.03
N THR A 28 -8.06 1.49 -15.08
CA THR A 28 -9.35 2.11 -14.78
C THR A 28 -9.26 3.06 -13.58
N PRO A 29 -10.27 3.92 -13.34
CA PRO A 29 -10.36 4.73 -12.13
C PRO A 29 -10.23 3.90 -10.83
N GLU A 30 -10.87 2.73 -10.79
CA GLU A 30 -10.84 1.82 -9.65
C GLU A 30 -9.44 1.26 -9.41
N TYR A 31 -8.72 0.91 -10.48
CA TYR A 31 -7.35 0.45 -10.37
C TYR A 31 -6.46 1.55 -9.79
N LEU A 32 -6.53 2.77 -10.34
CA LEU A 32 -5.74 3.90 -9.85
C LEU A 32 -6.06 4.21 -8.39
N ALA A 33 -7.35 4.27 -8.03
CA ALA A 33 -7.78 4.51 -6.66
C ALA A 33 -7.29 3.42 -5.68
N GLY A 34 -7.30 2.15 -6.11
CA GLY A 34 -6.75 1.04 -5.36
C GLY A 34 -5.25 1.19 -5.10
N LEU A 35 -4.49 1.50 -6.15
CA LEU A 35 -3.05 1.71 -6.05
C LEU A 35 -2.71 2.91 -5.15
N ASP A 36 -3.39 4.04 -5.35
CA ASP A 36 -3.24 5.23 -4.51
C ASP A 36 -3.55 4.93 -3.05
N ALA A 37 -4.66 4.23 -2.80
CA ALA A 37 -5.06 3.88 -1.45
C ALA A 37 -4.02 2.99 -0.78
N LEU A 38 -3.53 1.94 -1.45
CA LEU A 38 -2.46 1.10 -0.93
C LEU A 38 -1.18 1.90 -0.66
N PHE A 39 -0.79 2.78 -1.57
CA PHE A 39 0.42 3.59 -1.41
C PHE A 39 0.36 4.53 -0.21
N TYR A 40 -0.75 5.27 -0.04
CA TYR A 40 -0.90 6.22 1.06
C TYR A 40 -1.27 5.55 2.39
N PHE A 41 -1.89 4.37 2.36
CA PHE A 41 -2.30 3.62 3.55
C PHE A 41 -1.13 3.16 4.40
N ALA A 42 0.02 2.93 3.77
CA ALA A 42 1.27 2.57 4.44
C ALA A 42 1.70 3.56 5.54
N ARG A 43 1.17 4.78 5.56
CA ARG A 43 1.45 5.80 6.57
C ARG A 43 0.62 5.65 7.85
N TYR A 44 -0.49 4.92 7.78
CA TYR A 44 -1.55 4.90 8.80
C TYR A 44 -1.98 3.46 9.10
N LEU A 45 -1.04 2.52 9.16
CA LEU A 45 -1.21 1.08 9.34
C LEU A 45 -1.77 0.73 10.73
N ASP A 46 -2.99 1.19 10.97
CA ASP A 46 -3.67 1.20 12.25
C ASP A 46 -4.86 0.25 12.22
N PHE A 47 -5.77 0.49 11.28
CA PHE A 47 -7.00 -0.29 11.09
C PHE A 47 -7.26 -0.53 9.62
N SER A 48 -7.72 -1.73 9.28
CA SER A 48 -8.02 -2.12 7.90
C SER A 48 -9.13 -1.28 7.26
N GLU A 49 -10.03 -0.76 8.08
CA GLU A 49 -11.11 0.15 7.70
C GLU A 49 -10.55 1.47 7.15
N GLY A 50 -9.36 1.89 7.60
CA GLY A 50 -8.65 3.05 7.08
C GLY A 50 -8.35 2.92 5.58
N TYR A 51 -8.02 1.71 5.12
CA TYR A 51 -7.85 1.45 3.68
C TYR A 51 -9.17 1.70 2.92
N LYS A 52 -10.31 1.21 3.43
CA LYS A 52 -11.61 1.39 2.75
C LYS A 52 -12.00 2.86 2.65
N VAL A 53 -11.80 3.62 3.73
CA VAL A 53 -12.07 5.06 3.74
C VAL A 53 -11.19 5.75 2.69
N MET A 54 -9.90 5.41 2.65
CA MET A 54 -8.99 6.01 1.69
C MET A 54 -9.28 5.61 0.26
N TYR A 55 -9.59 4.34 -0.01
CA TYR A 55 -10.01 3.86 -1.31
C TYR A 55 -11.24 4.62 -1.82
N ASN A 56 -12.28 4.75 -0.99
CA ASN A 56 -13.49 5.47 -1.37
C ASN A 56 -13.22 6.95 -1.67
N SER A 57 -12.36 7.60 -0.85
CA SER A 57 -11.95 8.97 -1.09
C SER A 57 -11.19 9.11 -2.41
N LYS A 58 -10.21 8.23 -2.67
CA LYS A 58 -9.40 8.26 -3.90
C LYS A 58 -10.21 7.97 -5.14
N LEU A 59 -11.14 7.02 -5.06
CA LEU A 59 -12.05 6.73 -6.16
C LEU A 59 -12.95 7.92 -6.47
N HIS A 60 -13.51 8.56 -5.44
CA HIS A 60 -14.28 9.78 -5.62
C HIS A 60 -13.44 10.89 -6.28
N ASP A 61 -12.23 11.13 -5.80
CA ASP A 61 -11.33 12.13 -6.37
C ASP A 61 -11.07 11.83 -7.85
N VAL A 62 -10.60 10.63 -8.18
CA VAL A 62 -10.31 10.21 -9.57
C VAL A 62 -11.55 10.34 -10.46
N VAL A 63 -12.73 9.88 -10.03
CA VAL A 63 -13.94 9.94 -10.84
C VAL A 63 -14.45 11.38 -11.01
N SER A 64 -14.25 12.25 -10.01
CA SER A 64 -14.70 13.64 -10.05
C SER A 64 -13.73 14.57 -10.80
N SER A 65 -12.44 14.27 -10.80
CA SER A 65 -11.40 15.12 -11.41
C SER A 65 -10.91 14.62 -12.76
N SER A 66 -10.99 13.31 -13.05
CA SER A 66 -10.41 12.75 -14.27
C SER A 66 -11.30 13.03 -15.48
N SER A 67 -10.77 13.82 -16.39
CA SER A 67 -11.42 14.21 -17.65
C SER A 67 -11.20 13.21 -18.80
N GLY A 68 -10.49 12.10 -18.55
CA GLY A 68 -10.24 11.06 -19.54
C GLY A 68 -9.12 10.09 -19.15
N ARG A 69 -8.81 9.15 -20.05
CA ARG A 69 -7.77 8.13 -19.84
C ARG A 69 -6.37 8.73 -19.69
N GLU A 70 -6.08 9.83 -20.37
CA GLU A 70 -4.79 10.52 -20.30
C GLU A 70 -4.51 11.06 -18.90
N GLU A 71 -5.53 11.57 -18.20
CA GLU A 71 -5.40 12.07 -16.84
C GLU A 71 -5.13 10.94 -15.84
N ILE A 72 -5.87 9.83 -15.97
CA ILE A 72 -5.64 8.61 -15.17
C ILE A 72 -4.22 8.09 -15.41
N ALA A 73 -3.75 8.08 -16.66
CA ALA A 73 -2.39 7.65 -17.00
C ALA A 73 -1.32 8.55 -16.38
N ARG A 74 -1.51 9.87 -16.43
CA ARG A 74 -0.60 10.84 -15.80
C ARG A 74 -0.52 10.63 -14.29
N ASP A 75 -1.66 10.43 -13.64
CA ASP A 75 -1.74 10.29 -12.19
C ASP A 75 -1.21 8.93 -11.73
N PHE A 76 -1.46 7.86 -12.50
CA PHE A 76 -0.78 6.58 -12.32
C PHE A 76 0.74 6.73 -12.40
N LEU A 77 1.26 7.39 -13.44
CA LEU A 77 2.70 7.59 -13.59
C LEU A 77 3.30 8.42 -12.45
N HIS A 78 2.53 9.35 -11.89
CA HIS A 78 2.96 10.12 -10.71
C HIS A 78 3.26 9.20 -9.51
N ILE A 79 2.41 8.21 -9.27
CA ILE A 79 2.61 7.21 -8.20
C ILE A 79 3.67 6.20 -8.59
N PHE A 80 3.63 5.70 -9.83
CA PHE A 80 4.60 4.73 -10.35
C PHE A 80 6.04 5.24 -10.27
N SER A 81 6.24 6.56 -10.39
CA SER A 81 7.57 7.19 -10.31
C SER A 81 8.08 7.38 -8.87
N LYS A 82 7.34 6.99 -7.83
CA LYS A 82 7.78 7.15 -6.44
C LYS A 82 8.77 6.05 -6.07
N SER A 83 9.94 6.44 -5.54
CA SER A 83 10.99 5.51 -5.11
C SER A 83 10.56 4.58 -3.98
N ASN A 84 9.59 5.00 -3.16
CA ASN A 84 9.05 4.21 -2.04
C ASN A 84 7.74 3.49 -2.41
N LEU A 85 7.40 3.38 -3.69
CA LEU A 85 6.17 2.71 -4.12
C LEU A 85 6.11 1.27 -3.62
N ILE A 86 7.14 0.47 -3.91
CA ILE A 86 7.18 -0.95 -3.58
C ILE A 86 7.17 -1.17 -2.07
N ASP A 87 7.96 -0.40 -1.32
CA ASP A 87 7.98 -0.43 0.15
C ASP A 87 6.57 -0.21 0.73
N ASN A 88 5.92 0.88 0.34
CA ASN A 88 4.58 1.20 0.83
C ASN A 88 3.54 0.17 0.39
N LEU A 89 3.61 -0.30 -0.86
CA LEU A 89 2.70 -1.31 -1.37
C LEU A 89 2.79 -2.60 -0.57
N LEU A 90 4.01 -3.11 -0.33
CA LEU A 90 4.23 -4.33 0.42
C LEU A 90 3.73 -4.19 1.87
N LYS A 91 4.08 -3.09 2.55
CA LYS A 91 3.59 -2.81 3.92
C LYS A 91 2.07 -2.86 4.01
N SER A 92 1.38 -2.16 3.10
CA SER A 92 -0.09 -2.15 3.04
C SER A 92 -0.66 -3.53 2.75
N LEU A 93 -0.08 -4.30 1.82
CA LEU A 93 -0.56 -5.64 1.49
C LEU A 93 -0.39 -6.62 2.66
N TYR A 94 0.77 -6.61 3.34
CA TYR A 94 0.98 -7.45 4.51
C TYR A 94 0.02 -7.07 5.64
N PHE A 95 -0.16 -5.77 5.90
CA PHE A 95 -1.11 -5.29 6.91
C PHE A 95 -2.53 -5.76 6.62
N LEU A 96 -2.99 -5.64 5.37
CA LEU A 96 -4.32 -6.05 4.92
C LEU A 96 -4.47 -7.57 4.75
N ASN A 97 -3.46 -8.35 5.17
CA ASN A 97 -3.43 -9.80 5.06
C ASN A 97 -3.53 -10.33 3.61
N ALA A 98 -3.14 -9.51 2.62
CA ALA A 98 -3.03 -9.88 1.20
C ALA A 98 -1.68 -10.56 0.90
N ILE A 99 -1.30 -11.53 1.73
CA ILE A 99 0.04 -12.12 1.78
C ILE A 99 0.45 -12.72 0.44
N ASN A 100 -0.45 -13.47 -0.21
CA ASN A 100 -0.13 -14.13 -1.49
C ASN A 100 0.28 -13.13 -2.59
N LEU A 101 -0.36 -11.96 -2.62
CA LEU A 101 -0.03 -10.92 -3.58
C LEU A 101 1.30 -10.25 -3.22
N ALA A 102 1.52 -9.93 -1.95
CA ALA A 102 2.78 -9.37 -1.47
C ALA A 102 3.97 -10.29 -1.79
N GLU A 103 3.88 -11.57 -1.47
CA GLU A 103 4.94 -12.55 -1.73
C GLU A 103 5.16 -12.80 -3.23
N THR A 104 4.12 -12.67 -4.06
CA THR A 104 4.28 -12.75 -5.52
C THR A 104 5.13 -11.59 -6.02
N ILE A 105 4.90 -10.37 -5.51
CA ILE A 105 5.71 -9.19 -5.86
C ILE A 105 7.16 -9.38 -5.38
N VAL A 106 7.36 -9.82 -4.13
CA VAL A 106 8.70 -10.07 -3.57
C VAL A 106 9.49 -11.04 -4.44
N LYS A 107 8.87 -12.16 -4.85
CA LYS A 107 9.52 -13.17 -5.69
C LYS A 107 9.77 -12.70 -7.12
N LEU A 108 8.79 -12.00 -7.72
CA LEU A 108 8.88 -11.56 -9.11
C LEU A 108 10.03 -10.57 -9.34
N TYR A 109 10.31 -9.74 -8.33
CA TYR A 109 11.33 -8.69 -8.39
C TYR A 109 12.57 -8.97 -7.52
N ASP A 110 12.71 -10.19 -6.99
CA ASP A 110 13.83 -10.62 -6.16
C ASP A 110 14.14 -9.67 -4.99
N LEU A 111 13.11 -9.34 -4.21
CA LEU A 111 13.17 -8.30 -3.16
C LEU A 111 13.50 -8.83 -1.76
N GLU A 112 13.85 -10.11 -1.63
CA GLU A 112 13.97 -10.81 -0.35
C GLU A 112 14.96 -10.12 0.61
N ASP A 113 16.10 -9.66 0.07
CA ASP A 113 17.17 -9.00 0.82
C ASP A 113 17.17 -7.47 0.66
N VAL A 114 16.16 -6.90 0.00
CA VAL A 114 16.08 -5.45 -0.28
C VAL A 114 15.48 -4.68 0.90
N PHE A 115 14.58 -5.32 1.66
CA PHE A 115 13.79 -4.67 2.69
C PHE A 115 13.83 -5.44 4.02
N ASP A 116 14.49 -4.85 5.03
CA ASP A 116 14.66 -5.47 6.36
C ASP A 116 13.32 -5.81 7.06
N PHE A 117 12.26 -5.03 6.77
CA PHE A 117 10.96 -5.18 7.40
C PHE A 117 10.17 -6.41 6.95
N LEU A 118 10.58 -7.09 5.86
CA LEU A 118 9.80 -8.22 5.30
C LEU A 118 9.60 -9.34 6.32
N SER A 119 10.63 -9.64 7.11
CA SER A 119 10.56 -10.67 8.14
C SER A 119 9.52 -10.35 9.23
N ASP A 120 9.46 -9.09 9.67
CA ASP A 120 8.52 -8.66 10.70
C ASP A 120 7.10 -8.49 10.15
N ALA A 121 6.94 -7.97 8.93
CA ALA A 121 5.66 -7.86 8.25
C ALA A 121 5.00 -9.23 8.00
N ARG A 122 5.77 -10.25 7.60
CA ARG A 122 5.29 -11.65 7.46
C ARG A 122 4.77 -12.22 8.78
N ASN A 123 5.46 -11.91 9.87
CA ASN A 123 5.08 -12.32 11.22
C ASN A 123 4.05 -11.37 11.88
N LYS A 124 3.60 -10.34 11.14
CA LYS A 124 2.68 -9.29 11.58
C LYS A 124 3.14 -8.52 12.82
N ARG A 125 4.43 -8.61 13.18
CA ARG A 125 4.98 -7.98 14.39
C ARG A 125 4.92 -6.46 14.30
N ASP A 126 5.14 -5.92 13.10
CA ASP A 126 5.05 -4.48 12.81
C ASP A 126 3.64 -3.90 13.01
N PHE A 127 2.62 -4.76 13.03
CA PHE A 127 1.22 -4.33 13.01
C PHE A 127 0.49 -4.61 14.32
N VAL A 128 1.18 -5.19 15.31
CA VAL A 128 0.59 -5.44 16.63
C VAL A 128 0.54 -4.13 17.41
N LYS A 129 -0.64 -3.54 17.52
CA LYS A 129 -0.89 -2.47 18.50
C LYS A 129 -1.28 -3.08 19.84
N THR A 130 -0.34 -3.10 20.77
CA THR A 130 -0.50 -3.71 22.10
C THR A 130 -1.53 -3.02 23.00
N GLU A 131 -2.01 -1.82 22.67
CA GLU A 131 -2.80 -1.02 23.62
C GLU A 131 -4.23 -0.65 23.16
N ILE A 132 -4.58 -0.83 21.88
CA ILE A 132 -5.76 -0.15 21.32
C ILE A 132 -7.08 -0.92 21.48
N CYS A 133 -7.04 -2.21 21.84
CA CYS A 133 -8.27 -3.02 22.00
C CYS A 133 -8.38 -3.71 23.37
N GLY A 134 -7.65 -3.25 24.40
CA GLY A 134 -7.63 -3.93 25.71
C GLY A 134 -6.93 -5.30 25.72
N PHE A 135 -6.36 -5.72 24.59
CA PHE A 135 -5.46 -6.88 24.48
C PHE A 135 -4.01 -6.48 24.78
N GLY A 136 -3.81 -5.66 25.82
CA GLY A 136 -2.52 -5.54 26.46
C GLY A 136 -2.05 -6.95 26.78
N VAL A 137 -0.87 -7.30 26.28
CA VAL A 137 -0.22 -8.59 26.53
C VAL A 137 -0.42 -8.89 28.01
N ALA A 138 -1.13 -9.99 28.29
CA ALA A 138 -1.43 -10.45 29.63
C ALA A 138 -0.13 -10.80 30.34
N THR A 139 0.57 -9.78 30.81
CA THR A 139 1.62 -9.87 31.82
C THR A 139 0.90 -9.73 33.15
N SER A 140 0.45 -10.90 33.64
CA SER A 140 0.07 -11.17 35.03
C SER A 140 -0.77 -10.11 35.76
N ALA A 141 -2.07 -10.02 35.43
CA ALA A 141 -3.15 -9.85 36.40
C ALA A 141 -4.48 -9.76 35.64
N LEU A 142 -5.32 -10.78 35.78
CA LEU A 142 -6.73 -10.67 35.40
C LEU A 142 -7.39 -9.60 36.29
N PRO A 143 -8.08 -8.59 35.74
CA PRO A 143 -8.90 -7.69 36.55
C PRO A 143 -10.13 -8.46 37.07
N PRO A 144 -10.62 -8.15 38.28
CA PRO A 144 -11.76 -8.85 38.87
C PRO A 144 -13.02 -8.54 38.06
N ILE A 145 -13.71 -9.61 37.66
CA ILE A 145 -15.00 -9.57 36.98
C ILE A 145 -15.96 -8.74 37.85
N LEU A 146 -16.50 -7.66 37.26
CA LEU A 146 -17.54 -6.83 37.86
C LEU A 146 -18.74 -7.69 38.24
N SER A 147 -18.88 -7.97 39.53
CA SER A 147 -20.09 -8.48 40.14
C SER A 147 -21.12 -7.35 40.21
N HIS A 148 -22.09 -7.33 39.29
CA HIS A 148 -23.33 -6.59 39.51
C HIS A 148 -24.36 -7.53 40.14
N PRO A 149 -24.82 -7.27 41.37
CA PRO A 149 -25.96 -7.97 41.92
C PRO A 149 -27.24 -7.46 41.26
N HIS A 150 -28.09 -8.39 40.88
CA HIS A 150 -29.47 -8.14 40.49
C HIS A 150 -30.22 -7.40 41.61
N THR A 151 -30.94 -6.36 41.24
CA THR A 151 -32.22 -5.96 41.83
C THR A 151 -33.09 -5.38 40.74
#